data_AF-A0AAV4ZIM0-F1
#
_entry.id   AF-A0AAV4ZIM0-F1
#
_cell.length_a   1.000
_cell.length_b   1.000
_cell.length_c   1.000
_cell.angle_alpha   90.00
_cell.angle_beta   90.00
_cell.angle_gamma   90.00
#
_symmetry.space_group_name_H-M   'P 1'
#
loop_
_entity.id
_entity.type
_entity.pdbx_description
1 polymer ?
#
loop_
_entity_poly.entity_id
_entity_poly.type
_entity_poly.pdbx_seq_one_letter_code
_entity_poly.pdbx_strand_id
1 'polypeptide(L)'
;MAEGMINVCDLRSATRHPSVPSERISLGREHWLAVLATVGPCRLAGPPLDDFLDAARDCACIMSDGRDVDLYVAVDAIPEAALHARRIVYVSTTPITAGVGDETLLRCCFRRAVDDVETDDLYAGNTPLRIRKYERDVGRVGRCVSRRAGRLASAAMRRHMSAARQIKFGDVVLDLAGGCGFRGLMLAATTPAASVVTLLRDRRVGEARKRFGVAGADRIAFRDLADLDASLARGRFDCILCRHRQIRPDVLDAVAPSGRLIVFGRSAAPLPGFRRDADPWPGVEVWMRCPLAAAGEPVEDRYFLSARPGTPGSLDPSRMHENPAIASALITAPSRLRCANALTALALDVAGSSGKGSKDEFSALVVLGYRLLDGMDVIVEDEWLRRAADARAHAGSDAPYLRWKTSLDFVEAGLHEARGRMRAACDLYRRVAAADATEFHPSLLTKTAEAAIRAARIEMAFGDAEGARSLLRRAVTTTRATLGSDPSQIIGEEGAFTDFYMLEAAATLQMAAYAALALNLDRRSGEEALRRFLATPPKPRMIFGGPVPPPPAGSPSRPDAARRIAARLKRGLESLYLMRPPEVVSGFVMLPFD
;
A
#
# COMPACT_ATOMS: atom_id res chain seq x y z
N MET A 1 -7.11 -26.77 65.75
CA MET A 1 -8.36 -26.01 65.60
C MET A 1 -8.10 -24.91 64.58
N ALA A 2 -8.56 -24.91 63.33
CA ALA A 2 -9.40 -25.84 62.58
C ALA A 2 -8.77 -26.04 61.19
N GLU A 3 -8.88 -27.26 60.67
CA GLU A 3 -8.45 -27.67 59.34
C GLU A 3 -9.26 -26.94 58.26
N GLY A 4 -8.57 -26.32 57.30
CA GLY A 4 -9.17 -25.84 56.07
C GLY A 4 -8.58 -26.61 54.90
N MET A 5 -9.06 -27.83 54.64
CA MET A 5 -8.86 -28.47 53.34
C MET A 5 -9.58 -27.63 52.29
N ILE A 6 -8.84 -26.86 51.50
CA ILE A 6 -9.38 -26.22 50.30
C ILE A 6 -9.65 -27.34 49.29
N ASN A 7 -10.93 -27.60 49.04
CA ASN A 7 -11.35 -28.60 48.07
C ASN A 7 -11.00 -28.10 46.66
N VAL A 8 -10.30 -28.90 45.86
CA VAL A 8 -9.74 -28.51 44.55
C VAL A 8 -10.83 -28.05 43.55
N CYS A 9 -12.09 -28.38 43.83
CA CYS A 9 -13.25 -27.88 43.07
C CYS A 9 -13.47 -26.36 43.20
N ASP A 10 -13.08 -25.71 44.31
CA ASP A 10 -13.36 -24.28 44.58
C ASP A 10 -12.44 -23.31 43.83
N LEU A 11 -11.27 -23.77 43.37
CA LEU A 11 -10.33 -22.95 42.57
C LEU A 11 -10.82 -22.74 41.12
N ARG A 12 -11.66 -23.65 40.59
CA ARG A 12 -12.25 -23.47 39.25
C ARG A 12 -13.36 -22.41 39.24
N SER A 13 -14.09 -22.25 40.34
CA SER A 13 -15.21 -21.29 40.47
C SER A 13 -14.72 -19.85 40.62
N ALA A 14 -13.60 -19.61 41.30
CA ALA A 14 -13.06 -18.26 41.53
C ALA A 14 -12.60 -17.53 40.25
N THR A 15 -12.20 -18.27 39.20
CA THR A 15 -11.72 -17.67 37.93
C THR A 15 -12.83 -17.19 36.98
N ARG A 16 -14.11 -17.30 37.35
CA ARG A 16 -15.24 -16.95 36.47
C ARG A 16 -16.17 -15.84 36.98
N HIS A 17 -15.89 -15.19 38.12
CA HIS A 17 -16.73 -14.09 38.63
C HIS A 17 -15.99 -12.74 38.64
N PRO A 18 -16.57 -11.63 38.10
CA PRO A 18 -15.84 -10.38 37.83
C PRO A 18 -15.71 -9.42 39.03
N SER A 19 -15.82 -9.89 40.28
CA SER A 19 -15.88 -8.99 41.45
C SER A 19 -15.33 -9.60 42.74
N VAL A 20 -14.07 -10.06 42.73
CA VAL A 20 -13.33 -10.39 43.97
C VAL A 20 -12.11 -9.46 44.05
N PRO A 21 -11.87 -8.76 45.19
CA PRO A 21 -10.68 -7.93 45.35
C PRO A 21 -9.42 -8.81 45.40
N SER A 22 -8.33 -8.31 44.82
CA SER A 22 -7.03 -9.00 44.79
C SER A 22 -6.36 -9.03 46.17
N GLU A 23 -6.81 -9.89 47.06
CA GLU A 23 -5.99 -10.31 48.21
C GLU A 23 -5.12 -11.49 47.80
N ARG A 24 -3.80 -11.29 47.95
CA ARG A 24 -2.77 -12.26 47.56
C ARG A 24 -2.85 -13.48 48.49
N ILE A 25 -3.24 -14.62 47.94
CA ILE A 25 -3.06 -15.91 48.62
C ILE A 25 -1.58 -16.29 48.50
N SER A 26 -0.86 -16.27 49.63
CA SER A 26 0.53 -16.74 49.71
C SER A 26 0.53 -18.23 50.06
N LEU A 27 0.83 -19.08 49.08
CA LEU A 27 1.03 -20.51 49.31
C LEU A 27 2.49 -20.79 49.68
N GLY A 28 2.72 -21.55 50.75
CA GLY A 28 4.05 -22.03 51.12
C GLY A 28 4.60 -23.06 50.13
N ARG A 29 5.94 -23.18 50.08
CA ARG A 29 6.73 -24.00 49.12
C ARG A 29 6.17 -25.41 48.86
N GLU A 30 5.69 -26.11 49.89
CA GLU A 30 5.21 -27.49 49.75
C GLU A 30 3.84 -27.61 49.06
N HIS A 31 3.01 -26.57 49.15
CA HIS A 31 1.70 -26.53 48.49
C HIS A 31 1.81 -26.28 46.98
N TRP A 32 2.87 -25.59 46.53
CA TRP A 32 3.13 -25.35 45.11
C TRP A 32 3.49 -26.63 44.35
N LEU A 33 4.27 -27.51 44.97
CA LEU A 33 4.68 -28.78 44.38
C LEU A 33 3.51 -29.75 44.22
N ALA A 34 2.56 -29.75 45.17
CA ALA A 34 1.34 -30.55 45.08
C ALA A 34 0.38 -30.07 43.96
N VAL A 35 0.29 -28.76 43.73
CA VAL A 35 -0.52 -28.18 42.64
C VAL A 35 0.04 -28.55 41.27
N LEU A 36 1.36 -28.52 41.10
CA LEU A 36 2.02 -28.83 39.82
C LEU A 36 1.96 -30.33 39.46
N ALA A 37 1.92 -31.23 40.45
CA ALA A 37 1.81 -32.67 40.21
C ALA A 37 0.40 -33.11 39.75
N THR A 38 -0.64 -32.32 40.04
CA THR A 38 -2.03 -32.79 39.94
C THR A 38 -2.82 -32.14 38.80
N VAL A 39 -2.43 -30.96 38.34
CA VAL A 39 -3.18 -30.19 37.35
C VAL A 39 -2.35 -30.09 36.07
N GLY A 40 -2.79 -30.74 34.99
CA GLY A 40 -2.21 -30.54 33.64
C GLY A 40 -2.21 -29.07 33.20
N PRO A 41 -1.76 -28.74 31.97
CA PRO A 41 -1.21 -27.42 31.61
C PRO A 41 -2.03 -26.24 32.15
N CYS A 42 -1.45 -25.51 33.11
CA CYS A 42 -2.06 -24.35 33.76
C CYS A 42 -1.23 -23.08 33.49
N ARG A 43 -1.93 -21.93 33.45
CA ARG A 43 -1.29 -20.60 33.47
C ARG A 43 -1.08 -20.17 34.91
N LEU A 44 0.14 -19.82 35.27
CA LEU A 44 0.49 -19.30 36.58
C LEU A 44 1.15 -17.92 36.45
N ALA A 45 0.83 -17.02 37.37
CA ALA A 45 1.52 -15.75 37.55
C ALA A 45 2.22 -15.78 38.92
N GLY A 46 3.53 -15.54 38.95
CA GLY A 46 4.39 -15.71 40.13
C GLY A 46 5.07 -14.42 40.62
N PRO A 47 5.70 -14.44 41.82
CA PRO A 47 6.24 -13.28 42.55
C PRO A 47 7.66 -12.88 42.06
N PRO A 48 8.35 -11.90 42.69
CA PRO A 48 9.58 -11.28 42.15
C PRO A 48 10.73 -12.24 41.83
N LEU A 49 11.62 -11.76 40.96
CA LEU A 49 12.58 -12.51 40.13
C LEU A 49 13.53 -13.47 40.87
N ASP A 50 13.87 -13.20 42.13
CA ASP A 50 14.89 -13.97 42.85
C ASP A 50 14.35 -15.32 43.37
N ASP A 51 13.13 -15.36 43.92
CA ASP A 51 12.45 -16.61 44.30
C ASP A 51 12.10 -17.48 43.07
N PHE A 52 11.98 -16.84 41.89
CA PHE A 52 11.69 -17.51 40.62
C PHE A 52 12.89 -18.30 40.07
N LEU A 53 14.12 -17.84 40.31
CA LEU A 53 15.33 -18.53 39.83
C LEU A 53 15.59 -19.83 40.58
N ASP A 54 15.30 -19.87 41.88
CA ASP A 54 15.39 -21.09 42.69
C ASP A 54 14.26 -22.07 42.35
N ALA A 55 13.04 -21.57 42.11
CA ALA A 55 11.94 -22.40 41.60
C ALA A 55 12.20 -22.95 40.19
N ALA A 56 12.85 -22.18 39.31
CA ALA A 56 13.21 -22.62 37.96
C ALA A 56 14.33 -23.68 37.97
N ARG A 57 15.30 -23.59 38.90
CA ARG A 57 16.32 -24.63 39.13
C ARG A 57 15.71 -25.92 39.65
N ASP A 58 14.80 -25.83 40.62
CA ASP A 58 14.12 -27.01 41.17
C ASP A 58 13.20 -27.66 40.11
N CYS A 59 12.52 -26.87 39.27
CA CYS A 59 11.75 -27.37 38.12
C CYS A 59 12.61 -28.04 37.06
N ALA A 60 13.83 -27.54 36.80
CA ALA A 60 14.77 -28.19 35.89
C ALA A 60 15.22 -29.57 36.37
N CYS A 61 15.24 -29.81 37.68
CA CYS A 61 15.48 -31.13 38.26
C CYS A 61 14.27 -32.08 38.09
N ILE A 62 13.04 -31.56 38.00
CA ILE A 62 11.83 -32.37 37.71
C ILE A 62 11.75 -32.73 36.20
N MET A 63 12.37 -31.93 35.32
CA MET A 63 12.38 -32.15 33.86
C MET A 63 13.23 -33.34 33.39
N SER A 64 13.87 -34.11 34.29
CA SER A 64 14.60 -35.34 33.94
C SER A 64 13.68 -36.53 33.62
N ASP A 65 12.38 -36.46 33.90
CA ASP A 65 11.41 -37.56 33.68
C ASP A 65 10.60 -37.44 32.38
N GLY A 66 11.03 -36.60 31.44
CA GLY A 66 10.57 -36.68 30.04
C GLY A 66 9.13 -36.21 29.76
N ARG A 67 8.55 -35.33 30.59
CA ARG A 67 7.28 -34.65 30.26
C ARG A 67 7.51 -33.19 29.88
N ASP A 68 6.90 -32.76 28.78
CA ASP A 68 6.95 -31.38 28.27
C ASP A 68 6.06 -30.45 29.13
N VAL A 69 6.62 -29.33 29.58
CA VAL A 69 5.88 -28.26 30.27
C VAL A 69 6.16 -26.93 29.57
N ASP A 70 5.10 -26.21 29.19
CA ASP A 70 5.20 -24.86 28.61
C ASP A 70 5.21 -23.81 29.74
N LEU A 71 6.21 -22.92 29.73
CA LEU A 71 6.35 -21.83 30.70
C LEU A 71 6.09 -20.47 30.02
N TYR A 72 5.27 -19.63 30.66
CA TYR A 72 4.94 -18.29 30.17
C TYR A 72 5.45 -17.25 31.16
N VAL A 73 6.26 -16.29 30.68
CA VAL A 73 6.82 -15.21 31.50
C VAL A 73 6.53 -13.87 30.82
N ALA A 74 5.96 -12.93 31.58
CA ALA A 74 5.82 -11.55 31.16
C ALA A 74 6.90 -10.72 31.88
N VAL A 75 7.92 -10.29 31.13
CA VAL A 75 8.97 -9.37 31.60
C VAL A 75 9.29 -8.38 30.48
N ASP A 76 9.57 -7.13 30.86
CA ASP A 76 9.86 -6.02 29.92
C ASP A 76 11.24 -6.17 29.23
N ALA A 77 12.08 -7.11 29.68
CA ALA A 77 13.29 -7.53 28.99
C ALA A 77 13.61 -9.00 29.30
N ILE A 78 14.05 -9.75 28.30
CA ILE A 78 14.43 -11.17 28.42
C ILE A 78 15.90 -11.26 28.85
N PRO A 79 16.24 -11.86 30.00
CA PRO A 79 17.63 -12.06 30.40
C PRO A 79 18.36 -13.06 29.49
N GLU A 80 19.66 -12.88 29.31
CA GLU A 80 20.51 -13.66 28.40
C GLU A 80 20.48 -15.18 28.71
N ALA A 81 20.28 -15.57 29.97
CA ALA A 81 20.15 -16.96 30.38
C ALA A 81 18.90 -17.67 29.82
N ALA A 82 17.83 -16.93 29.49
CA ALA A 82 16.61 -17.49 28.91
C ALA A 82 16.79 -17.88 27.43
N LEU A 83 17.82 -17.36 26.73
CA LEU A 83 18.11 -17.68 25.32
C LEU A 83 18.48 -19.16 25.08
N HIS A 84 18.71 -19.94 26.14
CA HIS A 84 19.01 -21.36 26.06
C HIS A 84 17.79 -22.27 26.25
N ALA A 85 16.60 -21.72 26.53
CA ALA A 85 15.37 -22.50 26.60
C ALA A 85 14.91 -22.95 25.20
N ARG A 86 14.46 -24.21 25.06
CA ARG A 86 14.03 -24.78 23.77
C ARG A 86 12.75 -24.12 23.21
N ARG A 87 11.92 -23.51 24.05
CA ARG A 87 10.74 -22.71 23.68
C ARG A 87 10.45 -21.63 24.73
N ILE A 88 10.11 -20.43 24.26
CA ILE A 88 9.52 -19.34 25.04
C ILE A 88 8.33 -18.82 24.24
N VAL A 89 7.20 -18.54 24.88
CA VAL A 89 6.02 -17.95 24.24
C VAL A 89 5.68 -16.62 24.92
N TYR A 90 5.62 -15.55 24.12
CA TYR A 90 5.26 -14.19 24.54
C TYR A 90 3.81 -13.87 24.15
N VAL A 91 3.14 -12.95 24.85
CA VAL A 91 1.76 -12.55 24.51
C VAL A 91 1.65 -11.02 24.47
N SER A 92 1.29 -10.48 23.30
CA SER A 92 0.99 -9.05 23.07
C SER A 92 -0.51 -8.77 23.13
N THR A 93 -0.91 -7.58 23.59
CA THR A 93 -2.31 -7.24 23.94
C THR A 93 -3.11 -6.50 22.86
N THR A 94 -2.83 -6.67 21.56
CA THR A 94 -3.52 -5.87 20.50
C THR A 94 -4.29 -6.75 19.50
N PRO A 95 -5.61 -6.51 19.25
CA PRO A 95 -6.41 -7.36 18.36
C PRO A 95 -6.37 -6.88 16.89
N ILE A 96 -6.40 -7.82 15.94
CA ILE A 96 -6.48 -7.57 14.49
C ILE A 96 -7.71 -8.29 13.91
N THR A 97 -8.52 -7.57 13.13
CA THR A 97 -9.71 -8.07 12.41
C THR A 97 -9.40 -8.39 10.94
N ALA A 98 -9.88 -9.53 10.44
CA ALA A 98 -9.78 -9.95 9.04
C ALA A 98 -11.13 -9.83 8.30
N GLY A 99 -11.09 -9.34 7.06
CA GLY A 99 -12.24 -9.22 6.15
C GLY A 99 -12.17 -10.21 4.98
N VAL A 100 -13.35 -10.59 4.47
CA VAL A 100 -13.64 -11.74 3.58
C VAL A 100 -13.47 -11.41 2.10
N GLY A 101 -13.03 -12.40 1.29
CA GLY A 101 -13.15 -12.41 -0.16
C GLY A 101 -12.60 -13.69 -0.83
N ASP A 102 -13.53 -14.52 -1.32
CA ASP A 102 -13.43 -15.66 -2.25
C ASP A 102 -12.69 -16.96 -1.81
N GLU A 103 -13.46 -17.93 -1.30
CA GLU A 103 -12.98 -19.10 -0.54
C GLU A 103 -12.73 -20.39 -1.34
N THR A 104 -13.19 -20.50 -2.58
CA THR A 104 -13.33 -21.84 -3.20
C THR A 104 -12.05 -22.34 -3.88
N LEU A 105 -11.19 -21.46 -4.37
CA LEU A 105 -9.89 -21.82 -4.97
C LEU A 105 -8.74 -21.87 -3.93
N LEU A 106 -8.88 -21.19 -2.79
CA LEU A 106 -7.85 -21.08 -1.75
C LEU A 106 -7.94 -22.19 -0.68
N ARG A 107 -9.13 -22.74 -0.41
CA ARG A 107 -9.33 -23.71 0.69
C ARG A 107 -8.56 -25.03 0.54
N CYS A 108 -8.24 -25.48 -0.67
CA CYS A 108 -7.50 -26.74 -0.86
C CYS A 108 -5.99 -26.64 -0.59
N CYS A 109 -5.40 -25.42 -0.51
CA CYS A 109 -3.96 -25.25 -0.31
C CYS A 109 -3.56 -24.45 0.95
N PHE A 110 -4.46 -23.65 1.54
CA PHE A 110 -4.03 -22.58 2.46
C PHE A 110 -4.38 -22.76 3.94
N ARG A 111 -5.20 -23.75 4.33
CA ARG A 111 -5.76 -23.85 5.70
C ARG A 111 -4.76 -24.25 6.82
N ARG A 112 -3.45 -24.24 6.58
CA ARG A 112 -2.42 -24.59 7.59
C ARG A 112 -1.21 -23.67 7.66
N ALA A 113 -1.17 -22.57 6.90
CA ALA A 113 0.09 -21.84 6.68
C ALA A 113 0.14 -20.37 7.15
N VAL A 114 -0.98 -19.73 7.52
CA VAL A 114 -1.02 -18.25 7.58
C VAL A 114 -1.29 -17.64 8.96
N ASP A 115 -1.79 -18.38 9.96
CA ASP A 115 -2.26 -17.73 11.19
C ASP A 115 -1.21 -17.55 12.32
N ASP A 116 0.00 -18.13 12.25
CA ASP A 116 0.98 -18.10 13.35
C ASP A 116 2.35 -17.46 13.01
N VAL A 117 2.37 -16.26 12.41
CA VAL A 117 3.65 -15.57 12.15
C VAL A 117 3.68 -14.20 12.80
N GLU A 118 4.27 -14.14 13.99
CA GLU A 118 4.81 -12.90 14.57
C GLU A 118 5.88 -12.31 13.65
N THR A 119 5.78 -11.01 13.37
CA THR A 119 6.61 -10.31 12.38
C THR A 119 8.06 -10.11 12.81
N ASP A 120 8.37 -10.16 14.10
CA ASP A 120 9.65 -9.67 14.61
C ASP A 120 10.79 -10.70 14.49
N ASP A 121 10.49 -12.00 14.55
CA ASP A 121 11.44 -13.10 14.28
C ASP A 121 11.92 -13.14 12.82
N LEU A 122 11.13 -12.59 11.89
CA LEU A 122 11.49 -12.56 10.47
C LEU A 122 12.58 -11.52 10.15
N TYR A 123 12.79 -10.53 11.03
CA TYR A 123 13.81 -9.49 10.89
C TYR A 123 15.14 -9.84 11.57
N ALA A 124 15.21 -10.93 12.35
CA ALA A 124 16.48 -11.46 12.84
C ALA A 124 17.40 -11.82 11.64
N GLY A 125 18.62 -11.29 11.64
CA GLY A 125 19.47 -11.06 10.45
C GLY A 125 19.78 -12.26 9.52
N ASN A 126 19.46 -13.50 9.90
CA ASN A 126 19.69 -14.70 9.11
C ASN A 126 18.44 -15.27 8.40
N THR A 127 17.24 -14.75 8.66
CA THR A 127 16.00 -15.28 8.09
C THR A 127 15.96 -15.25 6.56
N PRO A 128 16.36 -14.17 5.85
CA PRO A 128 16.40 -14.18 4.38
C PRO A 128 17.33 -15.24 3.79
N LEU A 129 18.46 -15.54 4.46
CA LEU A 129 19.40 -16.58 4.05
C LEU A 129 18.81 -17.98 4.24
N ARG A 130 18.10 -18.22 5.35
CA ARG A 130 17.39 -19.49 5.62
C ARG A 130 16.27 -19.73 4.60
N ILE A 131 15.48 -18.71 4.26
CA ILE A 131 14.45 -18.79 3.22
C ILE A 131 15.08 -19.10 1.87
N ARG A 132 16.17 -18.41 1.50
CA ARG A 132 16.89 -18.65 0.23
C ARG A 132 17.47 -20.06 0.15
N LYS A 133 18.01 -20.59 1.26
CA LYS A 133 18.47 -21.98 1.35
C LYS A 133 17.30 -22.94 1.16
N TYR A 134 16.18 -22.70 1.85
CA TYR A 134 14.97 -23.50 1.73
C TYR A 134 14.39 -23.51 0.31
N GLU A 135 14.23 -22.34 -0.34
CA GLU A 135 13.77 -22.23 -1.73
C GLU A 135 14.72 -22.97 -2.70
N ARG A 136 16.03 -22.90 -2.45
CA ARG A 136 17.03 -23.63 -3.22
C ARG A 136 16.89 -25.13 -3.04
N ASP A 137 16.65 -25.61 -1.82
CA ASP A 137 16.57 -27.03 -1.49
C ASP A 137 15.25 -27.63 -1.98
N VAL A 138 14.12 -26.98 -1.71
CA VAL A 138 12.80 -27.29 -2.28
C VAL A 138 12.88 -27.29 -3.81
N GLY A 139 13.47 -26.22 -4.33
CA GLY A 139 13.77 -26.05 -5.74
C GLY A 139 14.55 -27.24 -6.26
N ARG A 140 15.71 -27.60 -5.70
CA ARG A 140 16.59 -28.70 -6.17
C ARG A 140 15.87 -30.04 -6.27
N VAL A 141 15.01 -30.36 -5.31
CA VAL A 141 14.27 -31.63 -5.27
C VAL A 141 13.00 -31.60 -6.16
N GLY A 142 12.79 -30.53 -6.94
CA GLY A 142 11.64 -30.42 -7.85
C GLY A 142 10.30 -30.27 -7.11
N ARG A 143 10.33 -29.93 -5.82
CA ARG A 143 9.14 -29.78 -5.00
C ARG A 143 8.65 -28.33 -5.04
N CYS A 144 7.35 -28.17 -4.80
CA CYS A 144 6.69 -26.87 -4.76
C CYS A 144 6.68 -26.31 -3.33
N VAL A 145 6.92 -24.99 -3.19
CA VAL A 145 6.82 -24.28 -1.91
C VAL A 145 5.43 -24.42 -1.30
N SER A 146 4.37 -24.41 -2.12
CA SER A 146 2.97 -24.53 -1.66
C SER A 146 2.61 -25.91 -1.12
N ARG A 147 3.41 -26.95 -1.38
CA ARG A 147 3.15 -28.32 -0.90
C ARG A 147 3.86 -28.65 0.41
N ARG A 148 4.47 -27.66 1.06
CA ARG A 148 5.15 -27.83 2.34
C ARG A 148 4.52 -26.90 3.37
N ALA A 149 4.22 -27.46 4.54
CA ALA A 149 3.87 -26.67 5.71
C ALA A 149 5.14 -26.14 6.41
N GLY A 150 4.99 -25.08 7.19
CA GLY A 150 6.03 -24.55 8.08
C GLY A 150 6.51 -23.15 7.71
N ARG A 151 7.17 -22.50 8.68
CA ARG A 151 7.54 -21.07 8.65
C ARG A 151 8.31 -20.65 7.39
N LEU A 152 9.23 -21.49 6.90
CA LEU A 152 10.03 -21.18 5.71
C LEU A 152 9.22 -21.22 4.41
N ALA A 153 8.19 -22.08 4.33
CA ALA A 153 7.28 -22.10 3.19
C ALA A 153 6.39 -20.85 3.18
N SER A 154 5.82 -20.50 4.33
CA SER A 154 5.01 -19.28 4.49
C SER A 154 5.82 -18.02 4.18
N ALA A 155 7.06 -17.94 4.65
CA ALA A 155 7.93 -16.79 4.40
C ALA A 155 8.33 -16.68 2.91
N ALA A 156 8.63 -17.80 2.24
CA ALA A 156 8.84 -17.82 0.80
C ALA A 156 7.58 -17.38 0.02
N MET A 157 6.39 -17.79 0.46
CA MET A 157 5.12 -17.36 -0.14
C MET A 157 4.89 -15.86 0.03
N ARG A 158 5.07 -15.32 1.25
CA ARG A 158 4.95 -13.87 1.50
C ARG A 158 5.92 -13.07 0.64
N ARG A 159 7.14 -13.58 0.46
CA ARG A 159 8.14 -12.99 -0.43
C ARG A 159 7.68 -12.94 -1.89
N HIS A 160 7.08 -14.03 -2.39
CA HIS A 160 6.53 -14.08 -3.74
C HIS A 160 5.31 -13.17 -3.91
N MET A 161 4.41 -13.14 -2.93
CA MET A 161 3.26 -12.22 -2.93
C MET A 161 3.70 -10.76 -2.87
N SER A 162 4.75 -10.45 -2.12
CA SER A 162 5.33 -9.10 -2.07
C SER A 162 5.90 -8.68 -3.41
N ALA A 163 6.59 -9.59 -4.13
CA ALA A 163 7.02 -9.37 -5.51
C ALA A 163 5.84 -9.23 -6.48
N ALA A 164 4.79 -10.04 -6.32
CA ALA A 164 3.59 -10.00 -7.16
C ALA A 164 2.86 -8.65 -7.08
N ARG A 165 2.83 -8.00 -5.91
CA ARG A 165 2.29 -6.64 -5.71
C ARG A 165 3.04 -5.53 -6.45
N GLN A 166 4.20 -5.86 -7.00
CA GLN A 166 4.99 -4.94 -7.81
C GLN A 166 4.72 -5.13 -9.30
N ILE A 167 3.95 -6.15 -9.71
CA ILE A 167 3.50 -6.35 -11.09
C ILE A 167 2.21 -5.53 -11.30
N LYS A 168 2.15 -4.83 -12.41
CA LYS A 168 1.10 -3.88 -12.79
C LYS A 168 0.25 -4.46 -13.91
N PHE A 169 -0.88 -3.81 -14.17
CA PHE A 169 -1.79 -4.19 -15.24
C PHE A 169 -1.08 -4.12 -16.59
N GLY A 170 -1.25 -5.16 -17.41
CA GLY A 170 -0.68 -5.21 -18.76
C GLY A 170 0.78 -5.64 -18.86
N ASP A 171 1.50 -5.79 -17.73
CA ASP A 171 2.92 -6.15 -17.73
C ASP A 171 3.20 -7.44 -18.50
N VAL A 172 4.25 -7.43 -19.34
CA VAL A 172 4.94 -8.63 -19.82
C VAL A 172 6.03 -8.99 -18.81
N VAL A 173 5.86 -10.14 -18.17
CA VAL A 173 6.69 -10.55 -17.03
C VAL A 173 7.64 -11.67 -17.43
N LEU A 174 8.92 -11.53 -17.12
CA LEU A 174 9.91 -12.62 -17.22
C LEU A 174 10.33 -13.10 -15.83
N ASP A 175 10.00 -14.33 -15.46
CA ASP A 175 10.48 -14.97 -14.23
C ASP A 175 11.69 -15.87 -14.50
N LEU A 176 12.89 -15.31 -14.29
CA LEU A 176 14.17 -16.02 -14.39
C LEU A 176 14.45 -16.93 -13.19
N ALA A 177 13.72 -16.77 -12.10
CA ALA A 177 13.98 -17.49 -10.87
C ALA A 177 12.99 -18.67 -10.66
N GLY A 178 12.23 -19.04 -11.70
CA GLY A 178 10.94 -19.77 -11.62
C GLY A 178 10.92 -21.11 -10.89
N GLY A 179 12.08 -21.70 -10.60
CA GLY A 179 12.22 -22.83 -9.70
C GLY A 179 11.58 -24.10 -10.25
N CYS A 180 10.36 -24.42 -9.79
CA CYS A 180 9.56 -25.56 -10.27
C CYS A 180 8.34 -25.11 -11.10
N GLY A 181 8.22 -23.82 -11.45
CA GLY A 181 7.11 -23.26 -12.22
C GLY A 181 5.98 -22.67 -11.37
N PHE A 182 5.92 -22.97 -10.08
CA PHE A 182 4.82 -22.52 -9.21
C PHE A 182 4.72 -21.00 -9.09
N ARG A 183 5.85 -20.30 -8.96
CA ARG A 183 5.80 -18.84 -8.87
C ARG A 183 5.27 -18.24 -10.17
N GLY A 184 5.73 -18.70 -11.33
CA GLY A 184 5.17 -18.31 -12.62
C GLY A 184 3.64 -18.42 -12.64
N LEU A 185 3.11 -19.59 -12.26
CA LEU A 185 1.67 -19.81 -12.16
C LEU A 185 1.00 -18.84 -11.19
N MET A 186 1.58 -18.66 -10.00
CA MET A 186 1.07 -17.72 -9.00
C MET A 186 1.03 -16.29 -9.54
N LEU A 187 2.08 -15.82 -10.23
CA LEU A 187 2.09 -14.49 -10.83
C LEU A 187 0.98 -14.38 -11.88
N ALA A 188 0.86 -15.35 -12.79
CA ALA A 188 -0.20 -15.34 -13.80
C ALA A 188 -1.61 -15.37 -13.17
N ALA A 189 -1.82 -16.11 -12.09
CA ALA A 189 -3.11 -16.26 -11.44
C ALA A 189 -3.49 -15.09 -10.51
N THR A 190 -2.51 -14.39 -9.93
CA THR A 190 -2.75 -13.41 -8.85
C THR A 190 -2.36 -11.98 -9.23
N THR A 191 -1.92 -11.75 -10.47
CA THR A 191 -1.55 -10.42 -10.94
C THR A 191 -2.28 -10.07 -12.23
N PRO A 192 -2.41 -8.77 -12.52
CA PRO A 192 -3.01 -8.29 -13.77
C PRO A 192 -2.02 -8.28 -14.95
N ALA A 193 -0.94 -9.07 -14.89
CA ALA A 193 0.00 -9.20 -16.01
C ALA A 193 -0.72 -9.67 -17.28
N ALA A 194 -0.31 -9.11 -18.43
CA ALA A 194 -0.77 -9.56 -19.73
C ALA A 194 -0.20 -10.96 -20.05
N SER A 195 1.07 -11.18 -19.74
CA SER A 195 1.71 -12.49 -19.90
C SER A 195 2.87 -12.69 -18.92
N VAL A 196 3.14 -13.96 -18.61
CA VAL A 196 4.22 -14.39 -17.72
C VAL A 196 5.02 -15.49 -18.42
N VAL A 197 6.27 -15.19 -18.77
CA VAL A 197 7.24 -16.17 -19.27
C VAL A 197 8.10 -16.63 -18.09
N THR A 198 8.05 -17.92 -17.78
CA THR A 198 8.82 -18.51 -16.67
C THR A 198 9.90 -19.43 -17.22
N LEU A 199 11.17 -19.09 -16.96
CA LEU A 199 12.29 -19.92 -17.38
C LEU A 199 12.63 -20.96 -16.32
N LEU A 200 12.69 -22.22 -16.74
CA LEU A 200 12.95 -23.38 -15.90
C LEU A 200 14.08 -24.21 -16.52
N ARG A 201 14.79 -24.99 -15.71
CA ARG A 201 15.78 -25.94 -16.26
C ARG A 201 15.05 -27.10 -16.95
N ASP A 202 15.39 -27.39 -18.21
CA ASP A 202 14.85 -28.44 -19.11
C ASP A 202 13.88 -29.44 -18.48
N ARG A 203 14.40 -30.37 -17.66
CA ARG A 203 13.63 -31.44 -17.00
C ARG A 203 12.37 -30.99 -16.24
N ARG A 204 12.24 -29.70 -15.93
CA ARG A 204 11.11 -29.09 -15.21
C ARG A 204 10.09 -28.42 -16.10
N VAL A 205 10.42 -28.12 -17.35
CA VAL A 205 9.47 -27.49 -18.29
C VAL A 205 8.31 -28.45 -18.53
N GLY A 206 8.61 -29.70 -18.89
CA GLY A 206 7.60 -30.74 -19.07
C GLY A 206 6.81 -31.02 -17.78
N GLU A 207 7.47 -31.05 -16.62
CA GLU A 207 6.82 -31.25 -15.32
C GLU A 207 5.89 -30.09 -14.94
N ALA A 208 6.33 -28.84 -15.16
CA ALA A 208 5.54 -27.65 -14.90
C ALA A 208 4.33 -27.57 -15.85
N ARG A 209 4.52 -27.84 -17.14
CA ARG A 209 3.42 -27.91 -18.12
C ARG A 209 2.41 -28.99 -17.75
N LYS A 210 2.86 -30.20 -17.39
CA LYS A 210 1.97 -31.28 -16.92
C LYS A 210 1.22 -30.94 -15.63
N ARG A 211 1.87 -30.22 -14.70
CA ARG A 211 1.29 -29.89 -13.39
C ARG A 211 0.39 -28.66 -13.39
N PHE A 212 0.69 -27.68 -14.24
CA PHE A 212 0.13 -26.34 -14.17
C PHE A 212 -0.50 -25.87 -15.49
N GLY A 213 -0.35 -26.62 -16.58
CA GLY A 213 -0.84 -26.26 -17.91
C GLY A 213 -2.35 -26.28 -18.10
N VAL A 214 -3.15 -26.42 -17.03
CA VAL A 214 -4.62 -26.53 -17.10
C VAL A 214 -5.33 -25.32 -16.46
N ALA A 215 -4.63 -24.43 -15.72
CA ALA A 215 -5.26 -23.30 -15.04
C ALA A 215 -4.65 -21.95 -15.51
N GLY A 216 -5.45 -21.11 -16.18
CA GLY A 216 -5.02 -19.78 -16.65
C GLY A 216 -3.93 -19.81 -17.74
N ALA A 217 -3.88 -20.91 -18.52
CA ALA A 217 -2.78 -21.28 -19.40
C ALA A 217 -2.44 -20.24 -20.48
N ASP A 218 -3.41 -19.43 -20.90
CA ASP A 218 -3.20 -18.49 -22.02
C ASP A 218 -2.22 -17.36 -21.68
N ARG A 219 -2.07 -17.04 -20.39
CA ARG A 219 -1.18 -15.98 -19.91
C ARG A 219 0.18 -16.47 -19.46
N ILE A 220 0.44 -17.78 -19.40
CA ILE A 220 1.70 -18.33 -18.88
C ILE A 220 2.42 -19.25 -19.85
N ALA A 221 3.69 -18.94 -20.10
CA ALA A 221 4.58 -19.78 -20.89
C ALA A 221 5.74 -20.31 -20.03
N PHE A 222 5.86 -21.63 -19.92
CA PHE A 222 7.05 -22.27 -19.38
C PHE A 222 8.04 -22.55 -20.52
N ARG A 223 9.28 -22.07 -20.39
CA ARG A 223 10.36 -22.28 -21.36
C ARG A 223 11.62 -22.79 -20.67
N ASP A 224 12.56 -23.31 -21.46
CA ASP A 224 13.85 -23.69 -20.92
C ASP A 224 14.66 -22.45 -20.57
N LEU A 225 15.49 -22.52 -19.54
CA LEU A 225 16.49 -21.52 -19.22
C LEU A 225 17.55 -21.43 -20.32
N ALA A 226 17.78 -22.50 -21.10
CA ALA A 226 18.58 -22.46 -22.32
C ALA A 226 17.99 -21.50 -23.37
N ASP A 227 16.68 -21.24 -23.33
CA ASP A 227 16.00 -20.28 -24.21
C ASP A 227 16.09 -18.83 -23.69
N LEU A 228 16.94 -18.55 -22.69
CA LEU A 228 17.07 -17.21 -22.12
C LEU A 228 17.45 -16.19 -23.19
N ASP A 229 18.55 -16.43 -23.91
CA ASP A 229 19.07 -15.46 -24.89
C ASP A 229 18.06 -15.25 -26.03
N ALA A 230 17.38 -16.32 -26.47
CA ALA A 230 16.28 -16.24 -27.43
C ALA A 230 15.07 -15.47 -26.88
N SER A 231 14.77 -15.56 -25.58
CA SER A 231 13.67 -14.83 -24.95
C SER A 231 14.00 -13.35 -24.77
N LEU A 232 15.25 -13.01 -24.42
CA LEU A 232 15.74 -11.64 -24.33
C LEU A 232 15.79 -10.97 -25.71
N ALA A 233 16.22 -11.69 -26.74
CA ALA A 233 16.25 -11.18 -28.11
C ALA A 233 14.86 -10.89 -28.70
N ARG A 234 13.82 -11.58 -28.20
CA ARG A 234 12.44 -11.48 -28.72
C ARG A 234 11.63 -10.35 -28.12
N GLY A 235 12.06 -9.71 -27.02
CA GLY A 235 11.21 -8.72 -26.40
C GLY A 235 11.83 -7.96 -25.25
N ARG A 236 11.21 -6.80 -25.00
CA ARG A 236 11.41 -6.01 -23.78
C ARG A 236 10.33 -6.42 -22.78
N PHE A 237 10.69 -6.49 -21.51
CA PHE A 237 9.83 -6.93 -20.43
C PHE A 237 9.57 -5.76 -19.47
N ASP A 238 8.30 -5.52 -19.14
CA ASP A 238 7.90 -4.47 -18.18
C ASP A 238 8.32 -4.83 -16.75
N CYS A 239 8.49 -6.13 -16.49
CA CYS A 239 8.92 -6.65 -15.20
C CYS A 239 9.76 -7.92 -15.37
N ILE A 240 10.99 -7.91 -14.84
CA ILE A 240 11.85 -9.10 -14.77
C ILE A 240 12.07 -9.48 -13.31
N LEU A 241 11.77 -10.73 -12.96
CA LEU A 241 12.05 -11.30 -11.66
C LEU A 241 13.28 -12.20 -11.73
N CYS A 242 14.32 -11.90 -10.95
CA CYS A 242 15.57 -12.65 -11.00
C CYS A 242 16.19 -12.82 -9.61
N ARG A 243 17.21 -13.68 -9.50
CA ARG A 243 18.10 -13.68 -8.32
C ARG A 243 19.29 -12.79 -8.60
N HIS A 244 19.92 -12.25 -7.56
CA HIS A 244 21.13 -11.42 -7.68
C HIS A 244 22.18 -11.96 -8.66
N ARG A 245 22.50 -13.26 -8.61
CA ARG A 245 23.49 -13.91 -9.49
C ARG A 245 23.09 -14.03 -10.97
N GLN A 246 21.85 -13.66 -11.29
CA GLN A 246 21.28 -13.71 -12.65
C GLN A 246 21.19 -12.31 -13.26
N ILE A 247 21.63 -11.28 -12.53
CA ILE A 247 21.77 -9.94 -13.07
C ILE A 247 22.97 -9.96 -14.02
N ARG A 248 22.70 -9.73 -15.30
CA ARG A 248 23.66 -9.65 -16.42
C ARG A 248 23.30 -8.42 -17.26
N PRO A 249 24.23 -7.83 -18.03
CA PRO A 249 23.94 -6.68 -18.88
C PRO A 249 22.74 -6.88 -19.80
N ASP A 250 22.67 -8.02 -20.49
CA ASP A 250 21.56 -8.35 -21.40
C ASP A 250 20.20 -8.49 -20.71
N VAL A 251 20.18 -8.92 -19.45
CA VAL A 251 18.95 -8.94 -18.62
C VAL A 251 18.52 -7.52 -18.25
N LEU A 252 19.47 -6.62 -17.98
CA LEU A 252 19.18 -5.21 -17.68
C LEU A 252 18.65 -4.50 -18.93
N ASP A 253 19.28 -4.73 -20.09
CA ASP A 253 18.90 -4.15 -21.38
C ASP A 253 17.50 -4.61 -21.83
N ALA A 254 17.10 -5.82 -21.46
CA ALA A 254 15.78 -6.37 -21.74
C ALA A 254 14.65 -5.79 -20.87
N VAL A 255 14.94 -5.06 -19.79
CA VAL A 255 13.89 -4.36 -19.03
C VAL A 255 13.41 -3.17 -19.85
N ALA A 256 12.11 -3.04 -20.07
CA ALA A 256 11.53 -1.91 -20.80
C ALA A 256 11.87 -0.54 -20.14
N PRO A 257 11.83 0.58 -20.87
CA PRO A 257 11.90 1.91 -20.26
C PRO A 257 10.90 2.04 -19.10
N SER A 258 11.35 2.50 -17.93
CA SER A 258 10.52 2.55 -16.69
C SER A 258 9.98 1.20 -16.20
N GLY A 259 10.45 0.10 -16.80
CA GLY A 259 10.19 -1.26 -16.36
C GLY A 259 10.90 -1.56 -15.03
N ARG A 260 10.51 -2.68 -14.41
CA ARG A 260 11.01 -3.11 -13.10
C ARG A 260 11.89 -4.34 -13.21
N LEU A 261 12.94 -4.36 -12.40
CA LEU A 261 13.70 -5.54 -12.05
C LEU A 261 13.45 -5.85 -10.57
N ILE A 262 12.83 -6.99 -10.30
CA ILE A 262 12.59 -7.48 -8.94
C ILE A 262 13.66 -8.52 -8.62
N VAL A 263 14.53 -8.19 -7.68
CA VAL A 263 15.69 -8.99 -7.32
C VAL A 263 15.43 -9.74 -6.02
N PHE A 264 15.45 -11.06 -6.10
CA PHE A 264 15.46 -11.95 -4.94
C PHE A 264 16.88 -12.09 -4.39
N GLY A 265 17.19 -11.30 -3.37
CA GLY A 265 18.48 -11.23 -2.69
C GLY A 265 18.72 -9.81 -2.20
N ARG A 266 19.94 -9.53 -1.71
CA ARG A 266 20.43 -8.16 -1.61
C ARG A 266 21.43 -7.92 -2.73
N SER A 267 21.29 -6.81 -3.44
CA SER A 267 22.36 -6.31 -4.30
C SER A 267 23.42 -5.63 -3.46
N ALA A 268 24.68 -5.96 -3.71
CA ALA A 268 25.80 -5.31 -3.03
C ALA A 268 26.09 -3.92 -3.62
N ALA A 269 25.65 -3.66 -4.86
CA ALA A 269 25.96 -2.43 -5.59
C ALA A 269 24.71 -1.85 -6.30
N PRO A 270 24.70 -0.53 -6.55
CA PRO A 270 23.76 0.09 -7.48
C PRO A 270 23.80 -0.58 -8.86
N LEU A 271 22.64 -0.71 -9.49
CA LEU A 271 22.52 -1.28 -10.84
C LEU A 271 22.66 -0.15 -11.89
N PRO A 272 23.59 -0.26 -12.87
CA PRO A 272 23.79 0.78 -13.88
C PRO A 272 22.51 1.06 -14.66
N GLY A 273 22.11 2.33 -14.74
CA GLY A 273 20.88 2.74 -15.46
C GLY A 273 19.57 2.43 -14.71
N PHE A 274 19.63 2.01 -13.44
CA PHE A 274 18.46 1.73 -12.62
C PHE A 274 18.45 2.55 -11.34
N ARG A 275 17.25 2.82 -10.83
CA ARG A 275 17.02 3.42 -9.50
C ARG A 275 16.37 2.41 -8.58
N ARG A 276 16.79 2.38 -7.33
CA ARG A 276 16.14 1.55 -6.31
C ARG A 276 14.79 2.16 -5.96
N ASP A 277 13.74 1.36 -6.08
CA ASP A 277 12.36 1.81 -5.94
C ASP A 277 11.74 1.41 -4.60
N ALA A 278 11.89 0.16 -4.19
CA ALA A 278 11.29 -0.32 -2.95
C ALA A 278 12.00 -1.56 -2.42
N ASP A 279 11.88 -1.76 -1.10
CA ASP A 279 12.23 -3.01 -0.43
C ASP A 279 10.96 -3.57 0.23
N PRO A 280 10.01 -4.10 -0.55
CA PRO A 280 8.69 -4.44 -0.05
C PRO A 280 8.68 -5.67 0.88
N TRP A 281 9.82 -6.36 1.00
CA TRP A 281 10.04 -7.46 1.94
C TRP A 281 11.54 -7.70 2.15
N PRO A 282 12.01 -8.17 3.33
CA PRO A 282 13.39 -8.58 3.51
C PRO A 282 13.92 -9.52 2.41
N GLY A 283 14.92 -9.05 1.67
CA GLY A 283 15.54 -9.78 0.55
C GLY A 283 14.76 -9.73 -0.76
N VAL A 284 13.80 -8.82 -0.92
CA VAL A 284 13.22 -8.45 -2.22
C VAL A 284 13.55 -6.99 -2.45
N GLU A 285 14.33 -6.71 -3.48
CA GLU A 285 14.62 -5.35 -3.92
C GLU A 285 13.90 -5.11 -5.24
N VAL A 286 13.29 -3.94 -5.38
CA VAL A 286 12.67 -3.49 -6.63
C VAL A 286 13.55 -2.37 -7.17
N TRP A 287 13.96 -2.53 -8.42
CA TRP A 287 14.73 -1.55 -9.17
C TRP A 287 13.90 -1.15 -10.39
N MET A 288 13.87 0.14 -10.70
CA MET A 288 13.23 0.65 -11.91
C MET A 288 14.29 1.11 -12.89
N ARG A 289 14.16 0.74 -14.17
CA ARG A 289 15.05 1.27 -15.21
C ARG A 289 14.82 2.79 -15.34
N CYS A 290 15.87 3.57 -15.22
CA CYS A 290 15.80 5.02 -15.25
C CYS A 290 15.28 5.50 -16.62
N PRO A 291 14.21 6.31 -16.70
CA PRO A 291 13.66 6.76 -17.98
C PRO A 291 14.64 7.63 -18.77
N LEU A 292 15.56 8.34 -18.10
CA LEU A 292 16.59 9.14 -18.76
C LEU A 292 17.66 8.27 -19.45
N ALA A 293 17.94 7.09 -18.89
CA ALA A 293 18.87 6.13 -19.49
C ALA A 293 18.24 5.36 -20.67
N ALA A 294 16.92 5.48 -20.84
CA ALA A 294 16.15 4.85 -21.90
C ALA A 294 15.53 5.89 -22.85
N ALA A 295 16.05 7.13 -22.85
CA ALA A 295 15.54 8.20 -23.69
C ALA A 295 15.64 7.82 -25.18
N GLY A 296 14.55 8.02 -25.93
CA GLY A 296 14.44 7.68 -27.35
C GLY A 296 14.08 6.23 -27.65
N GLU A 297 14.00 5.36 -26.63
CA GLU A 297 13.42 4.02 -26.81
C GLU A 297 11.89 4.09 -26.91
N PRO A 298 11.24 3.25 -27.72
CA PRO A 298 9.79 3.20 -27.79
C PRO A 298 9.21 2.76 -26.46
N VAL A 299 8.19 3.48 -25.99
CA VAL A 299 7.46 3.20 -24.76
C VAL A 299 6.06 2.77 -25.13
N GLU A 300 5.69 1.56 -24.72
CA GLU A 300 4.33 1.09 -24.81
C GLU A 300 3.68 1.26 -23.43
N ASP A 301 2.84 2.27 -23.26
CA ASP A 301 2.10 2.43 -22.01
C ASP A 301 0.92 1.48 -21.98
N ARG A 302 1.12 0.35 -21.32
CA ARG A 302 0.13 -0.71 -21.21
C ARG A 302 -0.97 -0.42 -20.19
N TYR A 303 -0.78 0.61 -19.37
CA TYR A 303 -1.74 1.00 -18.35
C TYR A 303 -2.88 1.85 -18.92
N PHE A 304 -2.60 2.64 -19.96
CA PHE A 304 -3.59 3.51 -20.63
C PHE A 304 -4.08 2.96 -21.99
N LEU A 305 -3.88 1.68 -22.30
CA LEU A 305 -4.26 1.07 -23.59
C LEU A 305 -5.75 1.20 -23.96
N SER A 306 -6.61 1.46 -22.98
CA SER A 306 -8.04 1.73 -23.21
C SER A 306 -8.32 3.11 -23.79
N ALA A 307 -7.37 4.05 -23.76
CA ALA A 307 -7.53 5.34 -24.43
C ALA A 307 -7.23 5.19 -25.93
N ARG A 308 -8.25 5.34 -26.78
CA ARG A 308 -8.08 5.28 -28.25
C ARG A 308 -6.93 6.20 -28.70
N PRO A 309 -5.93 5.69 -29.42
CA PRO A 309 -4.91 6.55 -30.05
C PRO A 309 -5.59 7.63 -30.89
N GLY A 310 -5.19 8.90 -30.69
CA GLY A 310 -5.72 10.03 -31.45
C GLY A 310 -7.02 10.65 -30.93
N THR A 311 -7.63 10.15 -29.84
CA THR A 311 -8.73 10.89 -29.20
C THR A 311 -8.22 12.24 -28.66
N PRO A 312 -8.91 13.37 -28.95
CA PRO A 312 -8.63 14.65 -28.32
C PRO A 312 -8.68 14.48 -26.80
N GLY A 313 -7.62 14.91 -26.11
CA GLY A 313 -7.52 14.79 -24.66
C GLY A 313 -6.97 13.48 -24.10
N SER A 314 -6.59 12.51 -24.94
CA SER A 314 -5.93 11.29 -24.49
C SER A 314 -4.67 11.59 -23.66
N LEU A 315 -4.50 10.93 -22.50
CA LEU A 315 -3.29 10.98 -21.68
C LEU A 315 -2.12 10.18 -22.27
N ASP A 316 -2.10 9.98 -23.59
CA ASP A 316 -0.97 9.35 -24.28
C ASP A 316 0.35 10.00 -23.81
N PRO A 317 1.23 9.24 -23.14
CA PRO A 317 2.50 9.75 -22.66
C PRO A 317 3.31 10.44 -23.74
N SER A 318 3.21 10.00 -25.00
CA SER A 318 3.92 10.58 -26.14
C SER A 318 3.45 11.97 -26.53
N ARG A 319 2.22 12.34 -26.16
CA ARG A 319 1.70 13.71 -26.30
C ARG A 319 2.02 14.57 -25.09
N MET A 320 2.11 13.93 -23.92
CA MET A 320 2.29 14.58 -22.64
C MET A 320 3.75 14.91 -22.30
N HIS A 321 4.70 14.27 -22.97
CA HIS A 321 6.12 14.28 -22.64
C HIS A 321 6.98 14.20 -23.90
N GLU A 322 8.16 14.84 -23.89
CA GLU A 322 9.17 14.57 -24.94
C GLU A 322 9.79 13.18 -24.74
N ASN A 323 9.98 12.75 -23.49
CA ASN A 323 10.35 11.40 -23.13
C ASN A 323 9.15 10.67 -22.47
N PRO A 324 8.39 9.84 -23.22
CA PRO A 324 7.18 9.19 -22.72
C PRO A 324 7.43 8.28 -21.49
N ALA A 325 8.66 7.77 -21.31
CA ALA A 325 9.01 6.92 -20.19
C ALA A 325 8.91 7.66 -18.85
N ILE A 326 9.07 8.99 -18.85
CA ILE A 326 8.97 9.83 -17.65
C ILE A 326 7.56 9.76 -17.05
N ALA A 327 6.51 9.73 -17.87
CA ALA A 327 5.12 9.65 -17.40
C ALA A 327 4.95 8.47 -16.42
N SER A 328 5.42 7.29 -16.82
CA SER A 328 5.32 6.07 -16.03
C SER A 328 6.20 6.08 -14.79
N ALA A 329 7.42 6.62 -14.84
CA ALA A 329 8.33 6.61 -13.69
C ALA A 329 8.07 7.72 -12.67
N LEU A 330 7.56 8.86 -13.11
CA LEU A 330 7.49 10.10 -12.34
C LEU A 330 6.06 10.48 -11.94
N ILE A 331 5.07 10.23 -12.80
CA ILE A 331 3.73 10.82 -12.67
C ILE A 331 2.67 9.78 -12.32
N THR A 332 2.55 8.72 -13.12
CA THR A 332 1.44 7.78 -13.06
C THR A 332 1.49 6.95 -11.77
N ALA A 333 0.59 7.23 -10.82
CA ALA A 333 0.69 6.72 -9.44
C ALA A 333 0.85 5.18 -9.30
N PRO A 334 0.16 4.34 -10.11
CA PRO A 334 0.38 2.89 -10.08
C PRO A 334 1.76 2.49 -10.58
N SER A 335 2.35 3.27 -11.50
CA SER A 335 3.61 2.93 -12.16
C SER A 335 4.85 3.67 -11.67
N ARG A 336 4.70 4.81 -11.01
CA ARG A 336 5.79 5.69 -10.56
C ARG A 336 6.68 5.04 -9.51
N LEU A 337 7.88 5.61 -9.35
CA LEU A 337 8.76 5.33 -8.22
C LEU A 337 8.04 5.61 -6.89
N ARG A 338 8.10 4.64 -5.98
CA ARG A 338 7.52 4.65 -4.64
C ARG A 338 8.53 5.12 -3.59
N CYS A 339 9.83 4.88 -3.79
CA CYS A 339 10.85 5.48 -2.91
C CYS A 339 10.87 7.00 -3.13
N ALA A 340 10.45 7.75 -2.11
CA ALA A 340 10.41 9.21 -2.14
C ALA A 340 11.76 9.83 -2.55
N ASN A 341 12.88 9.30 -2.05
CA ASN A 341 14.22 9.78 -2.40
C ASN A 341 14.56 9.50 -3.86
N ALA A 342 14.25 8.31 -4.36
CA ALA A 342 14.50 7.95 -5.76
C ALA A 342 13.63 8.76 -6.73
N LEU A 343 12.36 8.98 -6.38
CA LEU A 343 11.43 9.82 -7.13
C LEU A 343 11.92 11.28 -7.17
N THR A 344 12.35 11.81 -6.03
CA THR A 344 12.92 13.16 -5.92
C THR A 344 14.18 13.31 -6.77
N ALA A 345 15.13 12.38 -6.64
CA ALA A 345 16.35 12.39 -7.42
C ALA A 345 16.05 12.32 -8.92
N LEU A 346 15.11 11.47 -9.34
CA LEU A 346 14.67 11.42 -10.73
C LEU A 346 14.05 12.76 -11.18
N ALA A 347 13.22 13.39 -10.36
CA ALA A 347 12.62 14.68 -10.68
C ALA A 347 13.68 15.78 -10.85
N LEU A 348 14.69 15.83 -9.97
CA LEU A 348 15.82 16.77 -10.10
C LEU A 348 16.59 16.52 -11.40
N ASP A 349 16.90 15.26 -11.71
CA ASP A 349 17.65 14.89 -12.91
C ASP A 349 16.86 15.22 -14.19
N VAL A 350 15.54 14.95 -14.21
CA VAL A 350 14.65 15.33 -15.33
C VAL A 350 14.63 16.84 -15.47
N ALA A 351 14.34 17.58 -14.40
CA ALA A 351 14.31 19.04 -14.45
C ALA A 351 15.65 19.64 -14.88
N GLY A 352 16.79 19.04 -14.52
CA GLY A 352 18.12 19.52 -14.89
C GLY A 352 18.56 19.17 -16.31
N SER A 353 18.01 18.11 -16.91
CA SER A 353 18.42 17.59 -18.22
C SER A 353 17.46 17.89 -19.36
N SER A 354 16.19 18.16 -19.05
CA SER A 354 15.17 18.50 -20.05
C SER A 354 15.33 19.93 -20.58
N GLY A 355 14.80 20.20 -21.78
CA GLY A 355 14.79 21.54 -22.36
C GLY A 355 14.00 22.54 -21.50
N LYS A 356 14.41 23.80 -21.48
CA LYS A 356 13.66 24.83 -20.74
C LYS A 356 12.25 24.99 -21.29
N GLY A 357 11.26 24.97 -20.41
CA GLY A 357 9.84 25.04 -20.77
C GLY A 357 9.28 23.76 -21.41
N SER A 358 10.06 22.68 -21.44
CA SER A 358 9.64 21.37 -21.94
C SER A 358 8.58 20.73 -21.05
N LYS A 359 7.74 19.85 -21.61
CA LYS A 359 6.69 19.17 -20.82
C LYS A 359 7.31 18.28 -19.74
N ASP A 360 8.49 17.73 -20.02
CA ASP A 360 9.26 16.95 -19.05
C ASP A 360 9.72 17.79 -17.85
N GLU A 361 10.29 18.98 -18.09
CA GLU A 361 10.66 19.92 -17.02
C GLU A 361 9.45 20.30 -16.17
N PHE A 362 8.33 20.63 -16.81
CA PHE A 362 7.07 20.96 -16.15
C PHE A 362 6.62 19.85 -15.18
N SER A 363 6.60 18.62 -15.67
CA SER A 363 6.15 17.47 -14.89
C SER A 363 7.07 17.20 -13.68
N ALA A 364 8.37 17.41 -13.86
CA ALA A 364 9.35 17.29 -12.78
C ALA A 364 9.23 18.39 -11.74
N LEU A 365 9.03 19.65 -12.16
CA LEU A 365 8.79 20.77 -11.24
C LEU A 365 7.51 20.54 -10.42
N VAL A 366 6.44 20.01 -11.01
CA VAL A 366 5.22 19.65 -10.26
C VAL A 366 5.53 18.63 -9.15
N VAL A 367 6.28 17.56 -9.46
CA VAL A 367 6.65 16.56 -8.46
C VAL A 367 7.52 17.17 -7.36
N LEU A 368 8.52 17.98 -7.71
CA LEU A 368 9.37 18.67 -6.74
C LEU A 368 8.57 19.61 -5.84
N GLY A 369 7.61 20.34 -6.37
CA GLY A 369 6.77 21.23 -5.57
C GLY A 369 5.86 20.47 -4.60
N TYR A 370 5.31 19.31 -4.99
CA TYR A 370 4.63 18.44 -4.03
C TYR A 370 5.57 17.89 -2.95
N ARG A 371 6.85 17.65 -3.27
CA ARG A 371 7.83 17.26 -2.25
C ARG A 371 8.11 18.38 -1.25
N LEU A 372 8.17 19.63 -1.71
CA LEU A 372 8.27 20.80 -0.83
C LEU A 372 7.05 20.95 0.07
N LEU A 373 5.84 20.74 -0.46
CA LEU A 373 4.60 20.75 0.33
C LEU A 373 4.60 19.71 1.44
N ASP A 374 5.19 18.54 1.18
CA ASP A 374 5.37 17.49 2.18
C ASP A 374 6.53 17.77 3.16
N GLY A 375 7.13 18.97 3.10
CA GLY A 375 8.19 19.41 4.00
C GLY A 375 9.57 18.81 3.71
N MET A 376 9.78 18.24 2.52
CA MET A 376 11.10 17.73 2.15
C MET A 376 11.99 18.85 1.61
N ASP A 377 13.20 18.95 2.15
CA ASP A 377 14.24 19.87 1.66
C ASP A 377 14.94 19.27 0.44
N VAL A 378 14.31 19.43 -0.72
CA VAL A 378 14.78 18.83 -2.00
C VAL A 378 15.28 19.87 -2.99
N ILE A 379 14.79 21.10 -2.87
CA ILE A 379 15.15 22.28 -3.65
C ILE A 379 14.79 23.50 -2.79
N VAL A 380 15.54 24.59 -2.90
CA VAL A 380 15.16 25.83 -2.20
C VAL A 380 13.84 26.34 -2.78
N GLU A 381 12.88 26.70 -1.94
CA GLU A 381 11.54 27.13 -2.38
C GLU A 381 11.61 28.30 -3.38
N ASP A 382 12.45 29.31 -3.12
CA ASP A 382 12.64 30.46 -4.02
C ASP A 382 13.20 30.05 -5.38
N GLU A 383 14.10 29.07 -5.40
CA GLU A 383 14.64 28.50 -6.64
C GLU A 383 13.55 27.75 -7.40
N TRP A 384 12.72 26.97 -6.70
CA TRP A 384 11.58 26.31 -7.32
C TRP A 384 10.58 27.32 -7.91
N LEU A 385 10.23 28.37 -7.16
CA LEU A 385 9.32 29.43 -7.61
C LEU A 385 9.84 30.13 -8.87
N ARG A 386 11.14 30.47 -8.89
CA ARG A 386 11.80 31.06 -10.06
C ARG A 386 11.73 30.13 -11.27
N ARG A 387 12.08 28.85 -11.10
CA ARG A 387 12.01 27.86 -12.19
C ARG A 387 10.59 27.61 -12.68
N ALA A 388 9.60 27.57 -11.78
CA ALA A 388 8.20 27.41 -12.15
C ALA A 388 7.68 28.63 -12.94
N ALA A 389 8.08 29.85 -12.56
CA ALA A 389 7.80 31.06 -13.31
C ALA A 389 8.45 31.03 -14.71
N ASP A 390 9.74 30.69 -14.78
CA ASP A 390 10.48 30.56 -16.04
C ASP A 390 9.83 29.52 -16.96
N ALA A 391 9.46 28.35 -16.44
CA ALA A 391 8.79 27.31 -17.22
C ALA A 391 7.47 27.82 -17.81
N ARG A 392 6.62 28.50 -17.02
CA ARG A 392 5.35 29.09 -17.49
C ARG A 392 5.55 30.11 -18.61
N ALA A 393 6.60 30.92 -18.54
CA ALA A 393 6.91 31.91 -19.57
C ALA A 393 7.30 31.29 -20.92
N HIS A 394 7.85 30.07 -20.91
CA HIS A 394 8.29 29.36 -22.11
C HIS A 394 7.29 28.30 -22.60
N ALA A 395 6.17 28.14 -21.90
CA ALA A 395 5.24 27.07 -22.20
C ALA A 395 4.38 27.36 -23.42
N GLY A 396 4.17 26.33 -24.22
CA GLY A 396 3.23 26.37 -25.34
C GLY A 396 1.77 26.56 -24.89
N SER A 397 0.88 26.55 -25.89
CA SER A 397 -0.55 26.74 -25.73
C SER A 397 -1.37 25.46 -25.96
N ASP A 398 -0.72 24.31 -26.14
CA ASP A 398 -1.42 23.04 -26.31
C ASP A 398 -2.03 22.52 -25.00
N ALA A 399 -2.96 21.57 -25.11
CA ALA A 399 -3.68 21.03 -23.97
C ALA A 399 -2.76 20.38 -22.89
N PRO A 400 -1.68 19.65 -23.24
CA PRO A 400 -0.67 19.23 -22.27
C PRO A 400 -0.06 20.36 -21.44
N TYR A 401 0.29 21.50 -22.07
CA TYR A 401 0.79 22.67 -21.31
C TYR A 401 -0.27 23.24 -20.38
N LEU A 402 -1.55 23.27 -20.78
CA LEU A 402 -2.65 23.67 -19.89
C LEU A 402 -2.69 22.82 -18.62
N ARG A 403 -2.62 21.49 -18.75
CA ARG A 403 -2.57 20.55 -17.60
C ARG A 403 -1.41 20.86 -16.67
N TRP A 404 -0.21 21.06 -17.22
CA TRP A 404 0.99 21.28 -16.43
C TRP A 404 1.02 22.65 -15.75
N LYS A 405 0.62 23.72 -16.45
CA LYS A 405 0.44 25.06 -15.85
C LYS A 405 -0.54 25.03 -14.68
N THR A 406 -1.70 24.39 -14.89
CA THR A 406 -2.73 24.21 -13.86
C THR A 406 -2.17 23.47 -12.64
N SER A 407 -1.34 22.44 -12.86
CA SER A 407 -0.72 21.67 -11.78
C SER A 407 0.35 22.46 -11.02
N LEU A 408 1.17 23.26 -11.71
CA LEU A 408 2.14 24.14 -11.04
C LEU A 408 1.45 25.24 -10.23
N ASP A 409 0.44 25.89 -10.79
CA ASP A 409 -0.36 26.92 -10.09
C ASP A 409 -1.02 26.35 -8.83
N PHE A 410 -1.52 25.12 -8.91
CA PHE A 410 -2.12 24.44 -7.76
C PHE A 410 -1.12 24.17 -6.63
N VAL A 411 0.08 23.70 -7.01
CA VAL A 411 1.15 23.41 -6.05
C VAL A 411 1.69 24.70 -5.42
N GLU A 412 1.90 25.74 -6.22
CA GLU A 412 2.33 27.06 -5.75
C GLU A 412 1.29 27.68 -4.81
N ALA A 413 0.00 27.57 -5.12
CA ALA A 413 -1.07 27.98 -4.23
C ALA A 413 -0.99 27.26 -2.88
N GLY A 414 -0.73 25.95 -2.89
CA GLY A 414 -0.51 25.16 -1.68
C GLY A 414 0.69 25.64 -0.86
N LEU A 415 1.78 26.04 -1.52
CA LEU A 415 2.98 26.54 -0.84
C LEU A 415 2.68 27.90 -0.19
N HIS A 416 1.97 28.78 -0.88
CA HIS A 416 1.49 30.03 -0.29
C HIS A 416 0.55 29.78 0.91
N GLU A 417 -0.38 28.84 0.78
CA GLU A 417 -1.29 28.45 1.86
C GLU A 417 -0.50 27.92 3.08
N ALA A 418 0.44 27.00 2.88
CA ALA A 418 1.28 26.45 3.93
C ALA A 418 2.16 27.50 4.65
N ARG A 419 2.49 28.60 3.98
CA ARG A 419 3.27 29.73 4.54
C ARG A 419 2.41 30.87 5.08
N GLY A 420 1.09 30.72 5.15
CA GLY A 420 0.20 31.78 5.66
C GLY A 420 -0.07 32.91 4.65
N ARG A 421 0.41 32.81 3.41
CA ARG A 421 0.23 33.81 2.34
C ARG A 421 -1.14 33.63 1.65
N MET A 422 -2.21 33.74 2.43
CA MET A 422 -3.56 33.31 2.04
C MET A 422 -4.11 34.03 0.80
N ARG A 423 -3.87 35.33 0.63
CA ARG A 423 -4.35 36.06 -0.56
C ARG A 423 -3.70 35.57 -1.85
N ALA A 424 -2.37 35.43 -1.85
CA ALA A 424 -1.64 34.87 -2.99
C ALA A 424 -2.10 33.43 -3.32
N ALA A 425 -2.31 32.61 -2.28
CA ALA A 425 -2.88 31.27 -2.45
C ALA A 425 -4.28 31.31 -3.09
N CYS A 426 -5.15 32.22 -2.63
CA CYS A 426 -6.50 32.38 -3.18
C CYS A 426 -6.49 32.75 -4.66
N ASP A 427 -5.65 33.72 -5.05
CA ASP A 427 -5.56 34.17 -6.44
C ASP A 427 -5.12 33.05 -7.38
N LEU A 428 -4.13 32.26 -6.97
CA LEU A 428 -3.68 31.08 -7.71
C LEU A 428 -4.75 29.98 -7.75
N TYR A 429 -5.41 29.68 -6.62
CA TYR A 429 -6.50 28.71 -6.62
C TYR A 429 -7.69 29.16 -7.48
N ARG A 430 -8.01 30.45 -7.52
CA ARG A 430 -9.02 31.01 -8.44
C ARG A 430 -8.62 30.80 -9.89
N ARG A 431 -7.34 31.02 -10.23
CA ARG A 431 -6.81 30.76 -11.57
C ARG A 431 -6.91 29.28 -11.93
N VAL A 432 -6.56 28.38 -11.02
CA VAL A 432 -6.69 26.93 -11.24
C VAL A 432 -8.15 26.52 -11.41
N ALA A 433 -9.04 26.99 -10.54
CA ALA A 433 -10.47 26.77 -10.69
C ALA A 433 -10.99 27.35 -12.02
N ALA A 434 -10.34 28.40 -12.53
CA ALA A 434 -10.66 29.05 -13.78
C ALA A 434 -10.27 28.29 -15.05
N ALA A 435 -9.32 27.37 -14.97
CA ALA A 435 -8.83 26.62 -16.12
C ALA A 435 -9.94 25.79 -16.78
N ASP A 436 -10.02 25.84 -18.10
CA ASP A 436 -10.94 25.00 -18.87
C ASP A 436 -10.40 23.59 -19.01
N ALA A 437 -10.65 22.76 -17.99
CA ALA A 437 -10.23 21.38 -17.98
C ALA A 437 -10.87 20.52 -19.09
N THR A 438 -11.92 21.01 -19.78
CA THR A 438 -12.53 20.30 -20.91
C THR A 438 -11.67 20.35 -22.17
N GLU A 439 -10.77 21.34 -22.30
CA GLU A 439 -9.77 21.41 -23.38
C GLU A 439 -8.71 20.31 -23.26
N PHE A 440 -8.52 19.75 -22.06
CA PHE A 440 -7.55 18.71 -21.80
C PHE A 440 -8.19 17.34 -21.61
N HIS A 441 -8.66 17.02 -20.41
CA HIS A 441 -9.22 15.71 -20.09
C HIS A 441 -10.01 15.83 -18.79
N PRO A 442 -11.13 15.10 -18.61
CA PRO A 442 -11.92 15.13 -17.39
C PRO A 442 -11.13 14.86 -16.09
N SER A 443 -9.99 14.17 -16.16
CA SER A 443 -9.10 13.93 -15.02
C SER A 443 -8.45 15.19 -14.43
N LEU A 444 -8.44 16.33 -15.15
CA LEU A 444 -7.97 17.59 -14.60
C LEU A 444 -9.03 18.27 -13.71
N LEU A 445 -10.29 17.85 -13.80
CA LEU A 445 -11.42 18.45 -13.06
C LEU A 445 -11.31 18.22 -11.55
N THR A 446 -10.60 17.19 -11.09
CA THR A 446 -10.29 17.00 -9.66
C THR A 446 -9.56 18.20 -9.08
N LYS A 447 -8.55 18.71 -9.80
CA LYS A 447 -7.73 19.84 -9.35
C LYS A 447 -8.50 21.16 -9.40
N THR A 448 -9.29 21.38 -10.44
CA THR A 448 -10.05 22.63 -10.58
C THR A 448 -11.19 22.71 -9.56
N ALA A 449 -11.87 21.58 -9.27
CA ALA A 449 -12.87 21.50 -8.21
C ALA A 449 -12.26 21.67 -6.81
N GLU A 450 -11.12 21.01 -6.53
CA GLU A 450 -10.42 21.19 -5.24
C GLU A 450 -9.95 22.64 -5.05
N ALA A 451 -9.36 23.25 -6.08
CA ALA A 451 -8.92 24.63 -6.03
C ALA A 451 -10.07 25.60 -5.75
N ALA A 452 -11.24 25.38 -6.37
CA ALA A 452 -12.42 26.19 -6.11
C ALA A 452 -12.87 26.10 -4.63
N ILE A 453 -12.86 24.90 -4.05
CA ILE A 453 -13.20 24.70 -2.63
C ILE A 453 -12.18 25.37 -1.71
N ARG A 454 -10.87 25.23 -2.01
CA ARG A 454 -9.80 25.88 -1.22
C ARG A 454 -9.89 27.40 -1.28
N ALA A 455 -10.07 27.98 -2.47
CA ALA A 455 -10.29 29.42 -2.61
C ALA A 455 -11.55 29.89 -1.86
N ALA A 456 -12.65 29.11 -1.92
CA ALA A 456 -13.88 29.46 -1.20
C ALA A 456 -13.68 29.52 0.32
N ARG A 457 -12.87 28.61 0.88
CA ARG A 457 -12.51 28.63 2.30
C ARG A 457 -11.71 29.88 2.66
N ILE A 458 -10.74 30.24 1.83
CA ILE A 458 -9.92 31.44 2.04
C ILE A 458 -10.78 32.71 1.97
N GLU A 459 -11.64 32.84 0.95
CA GLU A 459 -12.54 34.00 0.85
C GLU A 459 -13.50 34.12 2.02
N MET A 460 -14.07 32.99 2.46
CA MET A 460 -14.93 32.97 3.63
C MET A 460 -14.19 33.43 4.91
N ALA A 461 -12.91 33.03 5.06
CA ALA A 461 -12.07 33.46 6.17
C ALA A 461 -11.76 34.97 6.13
N PHE A 462 -11.74 35.57 4.94
CA PHE A 462 -11.59 37.01 4.73
C PHE A 462 -12.92 37.80 4.70
N GLY A 463 -14.05 37.14 4.93
CA GLY A 463 -15.37 37.78 4.95
C GLY A 463 -16.02 37.98 3.57
N ASP A 464 -15.44 37.47 2.49
CA ASP A 464 -16.04 37.48 1.16
C ASP A 464 -16.94 36.24 0.95
N ALA A 465 -18.11 36.28 1.57
CA ALA A 465 -19.06 35.18 1.48
C ALA A 465 -19.64 35.00 0.07
N GLU A 466 -19.79 36.08 -0.71
CA GLU A 466 -20.28 36.00 -2.08
C GLU A 466 -19.25 35.33 -3.01
N GLY A 467 -17.99 35.73 -2.92
CA GLY A 467 -16.90 35.08 -3.63
C GLY A 467 -16.79 33.59 -3.28
N ALA A 468 -16.94 33.24 -2.00
CA ALA A 468 -16.98 31.84 -1.58
C ALA A 468 -18.13 31.06 -2.23
N ARG A 469 -19.36 31.61 -2.24
CA ARG A 469 -20.52 30.98 -2.90
C ARG A 469 -20.29 30.79 -4.40
N SER A 470 -19.73 31.79 -5.07
CA SER A 470 -19.41 31.74 -6.50
C SER A 470 -18.46 30.58 -6.80
N LEU A 471 -17.40 30.44 -6.00
CA LEU A 471 -16.43 29.35 -6.13
C LEU A 471 -17.03 27.97 -5.82
N LEU A 472 -17.86 27.84 -4.80
CA LEU A 472 -18.56 26.58 -4.51
C LEU A 472 -19.51 26.18 -5.66
N ARG A 473 -20.25 27.14 -6.22
CA ARG A 473 -21.08 26.89 -7.42
C ARG A 473 -20.22 26.44 -8.58
N ARG A 474 -19.05 27.05 -8.76
CA ARG A 474 -18.10 26.65 -9.80
C ARG A 474 -17.68 25.18 -9.64
N ALA A 475 -17.30 24.74 -8.43
CA ALA A 475 -16.96 23.33 -8.19
C ALA A 475 -18.10 22.36 -8.60
N VAL A 476 -19.35 22.71 -8.31
CA VAL A 476 -20.54 21.93 -8.72
C VAL A 476 -20.71 21.94 -10.24
N THR A 477 -20.63 23.11 -10.88
CA THR A 477 -20.78 23.27 -12.33
C THR A 477 -19.69 22.53 -13.10
N THR A 478 -18.44 22.65 -12.68
CA THR A 478 -17.28 21.93 -13.23
C THR A 478 -17.51 20.43 -13.19
N THR A 479 -18.05 19.90 -12.08
CA THR A 479 -18.35 18.47 -11.96
C THR A 479 -19.53 18.04 -12.83
N ARG A 480 -20.53 18.89 -12.99
CA ARG A 480 -21.64 18.62 -13.92
C ARG A 480 -21.14 18.50 -15.36
N ALA A 481 -20.15 19.31 -15.75
CA ALA A 481 -19.50 19.17 -17.06
C ALA A 481 -18.77 17.82 -17.18
N THR A 482 -18.12 17.33 -16.12
CA THR A 482 -17.54 15.97 -16.07
C THR A 482 -18.58 14.90 -16.39
N LEU A 483 -19.73 14.95 -15.72
CA LEU A 483 -20.79 13.95 -15.89
C LEU A 483 -21.48 14.04 -17.26
N GLY A 484 -21.43 15.19 -17.91
CA GLY A 484 -21.92 15.40 -19.26
C GLY A 484 -20.92 15.09 -20.36
N SER A 485 -19.66 14.76 -20.01
CA SER A 485 -18.63 14.36 -20.96
C SER A 485 -18.89 12.95 -21.50
N ASP A 486 -18.22 12.57 -22.60
CA ASP A 486 -18.33 11.22 -23.15
C ASP A 486 -17.93 10.17 -22.08
N PRO A 487 -18.84 9.25 -21.69
CA PRO A 487 -18.54 8.22 -20.70
C PRO A 487 -17.31 7.39 -21.05
N SER A 488 -16.98 7.22 -22.34
CA SER A 488 -15.80 6.46 -22.78
C SER A 488 -14.49 7.09 -22.29
N GLN A 489 -14.45 8.40 -22.06
CA GLN A 489 -13.27 9.12 -21.55
C GLN A 489 -13.07 8.92 -20.03
N ILE A 490 -14.12 8.55 -19.31
CA ILE A 490 -14.10 8.40 -17.84
C ILE A 490 -14.11 6.93 -17.42
N ILE A 491 -14.90 6.12 -18.11
CA ILE A 491 -15.13 4.71 -17.78
C ILE A 491 -14.25 3.83 -18.65
N GLY A 492 -13.88 4.26 -19.86
CA GLY A 492 -13.26 3.42 -20.88
C GLY A 492 -14.30 2.74 -21.77
N GLU A 493 -13.84 1.89 -22.69
CA GLU A 493 -14.71 1.13 -23.58
C GLU A 493 -15.14 -0.20 -22.96
N GLU A 494 -16.16 -0.83 -23.55
CA GLU A 494 -16.58 -2.17 -23.14
C GLU A 494 -15.40 -3.16 -23.28
N GLY A 495 -15.06 -3.84 -22.18
CA GLY A 495 -13.91 -4.74 -22.11
C GLY A 495 -12.55 -4.05 -21.90
N ALA A 496 -12.52 -2.71 -21.85
CA ALA A 496 -11.31 -1.92 -21.67
C ALA A 496 -11.57 -0.73 -20.72
N PHE A 497 -11.98 -1.03 -19.49
CA PHE A 497 -12.26 -0.02 -18.47
C PHE A 497 -11.00 0.71 -17.99
N THR A 498 -11.19 1.93 -17.46
CA THR A 498 -10.10 2.79 -16.96
C THR A 498 -10.22 3.02 -15.46
N ASP A 499 -9.50 2.22 -14.67
CA ASP A 499 -9.53 2.32 -13.20
C ASP A 499 -9.15 3.73 -12.72
N PHE A 500 -8.12 4.31 -13.33
CA PHE A 500 -7.59 5.61 -12.94
C PHE A 500 -8.60 6.75 -13.14
N TYR A 501 -9.28 6.81 -14.30
CA TYR A 501 -10.21 7.90 -14.58
C TYR A 501 -11.50 7.78 -13.79
N MET A 502 -11.96 6.56 -13.55
CA MET A 502 -13.10 6.33 -12.65
C MET A 502 -12.80 6.83 -11.24
N LEU A 503 -11.57 6.62 -10.74
CA LEU A 503 -11.15 7.14 -9.43
C LEU A 503 -11.09 8.66 -9.39
N GLU A 504 -10.55 9.30 -10.44
CA GLU A 504 -10.53 10.77 -10.55
C GLU A 504 -11.96 11.36 -10.64
N ALA A 505 -12.85 10.72 -11.40
CA ALA A 505 -14.25 11.13 -11.49
C ALA A 505 -14.98 10.98 -10.15
N ALA A 506 -14.76 9.88 -9.43
CA ALA A 506 -15.31 9.67 -8.09
C ALA A 506 -14.81 10.74 -7.10
N ALA A 507 -13.52 11.09 -7.14
CA ALA A 507 -12.97 12.16 -6.31
C ALA A 507 -13.59 13.52 -6.65
N THR A 508 -13.78 13.82 -7.94
CA THR A 508 -14.44 15.05 -8.40
C THR A 508 -15.89 15.13 -7.90
N LEU A 509 -16.64 14.04 -8.02
CA LEU A 509 -18.01 13.91 -7.49
C LEU A 509 -18.09 14.17 -5.99
N GLN A 510 -17.14 13.64 -5.22
CA GLN A 510 -17.08 13.85 -3.78
C GLN A 510 -16.84 15.33 -3.44
N MET A 511 -15.94 16.01 -4.16
CA MET A 511 -15.71 17.45 -4.00
C MET A 511 -16.97 18.26 -4.33
N ALA A 512 -17.68 17.90 -5.40
CA ALA A 512 -18.94 18.54 -5.76
C ALA A 512 -20.03 18.36 -4.70
N ALA A 513 -20.13 17.16 -4.12
CA ALA A 513 -21.07 16.87 -3.05
C ALA A 513 -20.77 17.73 -1.81
N TYR A 514 -19.49 17.90 -1.46
CA TYR A 514 -19.07 18.81 -0.39
C TYR A 514 -19.49 20.26 -0.69
N ALA A 515 -19.24 20.75 -1.90
CA ALA A 515 -19.62 22.11 -2.30
C ALA A 515 -21.14 22.33 -2.31
N ALA A 516 -21.91 21.35 -2.79
CA ALA A 516 -23.37 21.38 -2.76
C ALA A 516 -23.93 21.36 -1.33
N LEU A 517 -23.32 20.59 -0.43
CA LEU A 517 -23.70 20.58 0.99
C LEU A 517 -23.46 21.95 1.63
N ALA A 518 -22.30 22.57 1.36
CA ALA A 518 -21.97 23.91 1.84
C ALA A 518 -23.01 24.94 1.38
N LEU A 519 -23.35 24.96 0.08
CA LEU A 519 -24.35 25.86 -0.49
C LEU A 519 -25.76 25.62 0.10
N ASN A 520 -26.13 24.37 0.34
CA ASN A 520 -27.40 24.05 0.98
C ASN A 520 -27.46 24.48 2.44
N LEU A 521 -26.35 24.36 3.17
CA LEU A 521 -26.24 24.82 4.55
C LEU A 521 -26.37 26.34 4.63
N ASP A 522 -25.67 27.07 3.76
CA ASP A 522 -25.80 28.53 3.63
C ASP A 522 -27.25 28.95 3.39
N ARG A 523 -27.94 28.27 2.46
CA ARG A 523 -29.35 28.55 2.16
C ARG A 523 -30.30 28.29 3.35
N ARG A 524 -30.02 27.28 4.17
CA ARG A 524 -30.90 26.86 5.29
C ARG A 524 -30.59 27.58 6.60
N SER A 525 -29.33 27.92 6.83
CA SER A 525 -28.80 28.31 8.14
C SER A 525 -27.95 29.58 8.09
N GLY A 526 -27.78 30.19 6.92
CA GLY A 526 -27.09 31.45 6.73
C GLY A 526 -25.57 31.35 6.69
N GLU A 527 -24.93 32.50 6.52
CA GLU A 527 -23.50 32.65 6.28
C GLU A 527 -22.63 32.11 7.42
N GLU A 528 -23.04 32.29 8.68
CA GLU A 528 -22.26 31.83 9.82
C GLU A 528 -22.16 30.29 9.86
N ALA A 529 -23.22 29.58 9.46
CA ALA A 529 -23.18 28.13 9.33
C ALA A 529 -22.23 27.69 8.22
N LEU A 530 -22.24 28.39 7.07
CA LEU A 530 -21.30 28.17 5.99
C LEU A 530 -19.86 28.41 6.44
N ARG A 531 -19.60 29.50 7.17
CA ARG A 531 -18.28 29.83 7.73
C ARG A 531 -17.74 28.71 8.61
N ARG A 532 -18.55 28.22 9.55
CA ARG A 532 -18.17 27.10 10.43
C ARG A 532 -17.90 25.81 9.66
N PHE A 533 -18.73 25.53 8.65
CA PHE A 533 -18.55 24.35 7.80
C PHE A 533 -17.22 24.42 7.04
N LEU A 534 -16.92 25.53 6.38
CA LEU A 534 -15.70 25.73 5.60
C LEU A 534 -14.42 25.87 6.45
N ALA A 535 -14.54 26.29 7.71
CA ALA A 535 -13.44 26.33 8.65
C ALA A 535 -12.88 24.92 8.96
N THR A 536 -13.71 23.89 8.85
CA THR A 536 -13.26 22.50 8.97
C THR A 536 -12.75 22.04 7.61
N PRO A 537 -11.47 21.67 7.46
CA PRO A 537 -11.02 21.09 6.21
C PRO A 537 -11.83 19.82 5.92
N PRO A 538 -12.23 19.58 4.65
CA PRO A 538 -12.86 18.31 4.30
C PRO A 538 -11.94 17.19 4.79
N LYS A 539 -12.46 16.31 5.66
CA LYS A 539 -11.67 15.15 6.08
C LYS A 539 -11.29 14.40 4.81
N PRO A 540 -9.99 14.08 4.59
CA PRO A 540 -9.58 13.28 3.46
C PRO A 540 -10.12 11.86 3.66
N ARG A 541 -11.38 11.64 3.32
CA ARG A 541 -11.95 10.31 3.18
C ARG A 541 -11.88 10.00 1.69
N MET A 542 -11.04 9.02 1.34
CA MET A 542 -10.80 8.52 -0.02
C MET A 542 -10.05 9.46 -0.98
N ILE A 543 -8.82 9.87 -0.63
CA ILE A 543 -7.77 9.95 -1.65
C ILE A 543 -6.94 8.69 -1.46
N PHE A 544 -7.20 7.67 -2.28
CA PHE A 544 -6.45 6.42 -2.24
C PHE A 544 -5.01 6.68 -2.72
N GLY A 545 -4.01 6.25 -1.93
CA GLY A 545 -2.67 5.93 -2.47
C GLY A 545 -1.43 6.43 -1.74
N GLY A 546 -1.53 7.07 -0.58
CA GLY A 546 -0.38 7.35 0.29
C GLY A 546 -0.54 6.67 1.65
N PRO A 547 0.50 6.02 2.22
CA PRO A 547 0.44 5.68 3.63
C PRO A 547 0.27 6.98 4.42
N VAL A 548 -0.77 7.02 5.26
CA VAL A 548 -0.90 8.09 6.27
C VAL A 548 0.37 8.04 7.11
N PRO A 549 1.18 9.12 7.19
CA PRO A 549 2.35 9.10 8.06
C PRO A 549 1.88 8.83 9.49
N PRO A 550 2.61 8.03 10.27
CA PRO A 550 2.26 7.85 11.67
C PRO A 550 2.20 9.22 12.36
N PRO A 551 1.29 9.40 13.33
CA PRO A 551 1.23 10.65 14.08
C PRO A 551 2.62 10.95 14.68
N PRO A 552 3.01 12.23 14.79
CA PRO A 552 4.29 12.60 15.37
C PRO A 552 4.42 11.99 16.77
N ALA A 553 5.60 11.44 17.05
CA ALA A 553 5.95 10.88 18.35
C ALA A 553 5.67 11.93 19.43
N GLY A 554 4.66 11.67 20.28
CA GLY A 554 4.21 12.60 21.33
C GLY A 554 2.71 12.95 21.31
N SER A 555 1.94 12.52 20.32
CA SER A 555 0.48 12.70 20.37
C SER A 555 -0.16 11.76 21.41
N PRO A 556 -0.88 12.28 22.43
CA PRO A 556 -1.49 11.44 23.45
C PRO A 556 -2.56 10.54 22.80
N SER A 557 -2.33 9.24 22.82
CA SER A 557 -3.32 8.24 22.41
C SER A 557 -4.57 8.43 23.28
N ARG A 558 -5.75 8.65 22.68
CA ARG A 558 -7.05 8.55 23.37
C ARG A 558 -7.69 7.18 23.07
N PRO A 559 -7.29 6.10 23.77
CA PRO A 559 -7.81 4.74 23.56
C PRO A 559 -9.32 4.62 23.75
N ASP A 560 -9.95 5.54 24.50
CA ASP A 560 -11.38 5.45 24.81
C ASP A 560 -12.31 5.85 23.66
N ALA A 561 -11.85 6.64 22.70
CA ALA A 561 -12.67 7.01 21.54
C ALA A 561 -12.78 5.83 20.55
N ALA A 562 -11.66 5.16 20.28
CA ALA A 562 -11.61 3.99 19.40
C ALA A 562 -12.41 2.81 19.98
N ARG A 563 -12.32 2.57 21.30
CA ARG A 563 -13.09 1.52 21.98
C ARG A 563 -14.60 1.80 21.96
N ARG A 564 -15.01 3.06 22.14
CA ARG A 564 -16.43 3.45 22.08
C ARG A 564 -17.03 3.29 20.68
N ILE A 565 -16.27 3.62 19.63
CA ILE A 565 -16.69 3.43 18.24
C ILE A 565 -16.79 1.93 17.89
N ALA A 566 -15.80 1.12 18.30
CA ALA A 566 -15.82 -0.33 18.08
C ALA A 566 -16.99 -1.01 18.81
N ALA A 567 -17.30 -0.61 20.05
CA ALA A 567 -18.43 -1.14 20.81
C ALA A 567 -19.80 -0.71 20.26
N ARG A 568 -19.88 0.42 19.55
CA ARG A 568 -21.12 0.90 18.89
C ARG A 568 -21.33 0.18 17.55
N LEU A 569 -20.27 -0.05 16.78
CA LEU A 569 -20.29 -0.84 15.54
C LEU A 569 -20.62 -2.32 15.78
N LYS A 570 -20.04 -2.92 16.83
CA LYS A 570 -20.33 -4.31 17.21
C LYS A 570 -21.81 -4.51 17.56
N ARG A 571 -22.41 -3.60 18.35
CA ARG A 571 -23.84 -3.63 18.68
C ARG A 571 -24.74 -3.41 17.46
N GLY A 572 -24.34 -2.56 16.51
CA GLY A 572 -25.06 -2.38 15.25
C GLY A 572 -25.05 -3.65 14.38
N LEU A 573 -23.93 -4.35 14.31
CA LEU A 573 -23.78 -5.57 13.51
C LEU A 573 -24.46 -6.79 14.14
N GLU A 574 -24.44 -6.91 15.47
CA GLU A 574 -25.16 -7.99 16.19
C GLU A 574 -26.69 -7.85 16.07
N SER A 575 -27.19 -6.63 15.89
CA SER A 575 -28.62 -6.34 15.65
C SER A 575 -29.05 -6.73 14.23
N LEU A 576 -28.13 -6.73 13.26
CA LEU A 576 -28.38 -7.10 11.86
C LEU A 576 -28.39 -8.62 11.62
N TYR A 577 -27.74 -9.40 12.49
CA TYR A 577 -27.60 -10.86 12.34
C TYR A 577 -28.78 -11.68 12.92
N LEU A 578 -29.76 -11.04 13.57
CA LEU A 578 -30.89 -11.72 14.19
C LEU A 578 -32.20 -11.69 13.39
N MET A 579 -32.20 -11.16 12.15
CA MET A 579 -33.40 -11.23 11.30
C MET A 579 -33.39 -12.49 10.43
N ARG A 580 -34.31 -13.43 10.74
CA ARG A 580 -34.73 -14.52 9.83
C ARG A 580 -35.30 -13.93 8.53
N PRO A 581 -35.24 -14.65 7.40
CA PRO A 581 -35.54 -14.04 6.10
C PRO A 581 -37.05 -13.79 5.97
N PRO A 582 -37.42 -12.66 5.36
CA PRO A 582 -38.63 -12.62 4.56
C PRO A 582 -38.31 -12.27 3.11
N GLU A 583 -39.26 -12.67 2.29
CA GLU A 583 -39.32 -12.58 0.85
C GLU A 583 -39.12 -11.15 0.32
N VAL A 584 -38.72 -11.11 -0.95
CA VAL A 584 -38.48 -9.94 -1.80
C VAL A 584 -39.53 -8.84 -1.58
N VAL A 585 -39.12 -7.73 -0.97
CA VAL A 585 -39.73 -6.41 -1.21
C VAL A 585 -38.63 -5.35 -1.26
N SER A 586 -38.56 -4.67 -2.40
CA SER A 586 -37.72 -3.51 -2.67
C SER A 586 -38.12 -2.31 -1.81
N GLY A 587 -37.18 -1.81 -1.00
CA GLY A 587 -37.31 -0.55 -0.27
C GLY A 587 -35.97 -0.09 0.31
N PHE A 588 -35.45 1.05 -0.17
CA PHE A 588 -34.26 1.69 0.39
C PHE A 588 -34.56 2.27 1.77
N VAL A 589 -33.81 1.86 2.78
CA VAL A 589 -33.81 2.50 4.11
C VAL A 589 -32.56 3.37 4.22
N MET A 590 -32.75 4.69 4.28
CA MET A 590 -31.71 5.64 4.69
C MET A 590 -31.58 5.61 6.23
N LEU A 591 -30.36 5.45 6.72
CA LEU A 591 -30.03 5.71 8.13
C LEU A 591 -29.58 7.17 8.30
N PRO A 592 -29.99 7.87 9.38
CA PRO A 592 -29.49 9.21 9.68
C PRO A 592 -28.07 9.14 10.25
N PHE A 593 -27.21 10.05 9.80
CA PHE A 593 -25.83 10.18 10.28
C PHE A 593 -25.77 11.26 11.39
N ASP A 594 -25.33 10.85 12.57
CA ASP A 594 -24.71 11.70 13.61
C ASP A 594 -23.19 11.76 13.41
#